data_AF-A0A7X9GHQ1-F1
#
_entry.id   AF-A0A7X9GHQ1-F1
#
_cell.length_a   1.000
_cell.length_b   1.000
_cell.length_c   1.000
_cell.angle_alpha   90.00
_cell.angle_beta   90.00
_cell.angle_gamma   90.00
#
_symmetry.space_group_name_H-M   'P 1'
#
loop_
_entity.id
_entity.type
_entity.pdbx_description
1 polymer ?
#
loop_
_entity_poly.entity_id
_entity_poly.type
_entity_poly.pdbx_seq_one_letter_code
_entity_poly.pdbx_strand_id
1 'polypeptide(L)'
;MKKTILSFALIITLVLLNTNGVYAADLEKGNPVGDYRHDSIDLPDGQTIELKDNQTLLFINGTLAADHNLIIRNDRSLVPVRLISQELGGVVDWDGNKRMVTIQKNQDEINLTINKDKAFVNDKEITLDYPAILYNDLTYVPLRFVAENLNATVKWAPRLGDEYKCYYDTKMPISPADTIIRDFPNIIIDEKYDSEKAITKDKAMEKAKETCMEGLENFKESTIKNLIDAGENPERMDEEFKSIEKEINRMMYIGEISRYYKFTIGPYDILYDKYNGNIFFQKYSSATIVKEVDINDKALYMDIFIVG
;
A
#
# COMPACT_ATOMS: atom_id res chain seq x y z
N MET A 1 -43.49 -4.18 -6.05
CA MET A 1 -42.18 -4.78 -5.74
C MET A 1 -41.28 -5.14 -6.94
N LYS A 2 -41.79 -5.38 -8.17
CA LYS A 2 -40.92 -5.77 -9.32
C LYS A 2 -40.27 -4.61 -10.12
N LYS A 3 -40.76 -3.37 -10.04
CA LYS A 3 -40.21 -2.23 -10.81
C LYS A 3 -38.97 -1.59 -10.17
N THR A 4 -38.87 -1.58 -8.85
CA THR A 4 -37.77 -0.93 -8.10
C THR A 4 -36.44 -1.66 -8.27
N ILE A 5 -36.47 -3.01 -8.30
CA ILE A 5 -35.27 -3.84 -8.47
C ILE A 5 -34.72 -3.75 -9.90
N LEU A 6 -35.60 -3.66 -10.90
CA LEU A 6 -35.20 -3.55 -12.32
C LEU A 6 -34.50 -2.21 -12.63
N SER A 7 -34.92 -1.13 -11.97
CA SER A 7 -34.34 0.22 -12.12
C SER A 7 -33.02 0.37 -11.38
N PHE A 8 -32.87 -0.22 -10.18
CA PHE A 8 -31.61 -0.24 -9.44
C PHE A 8 -30.49 -0.96 -10.22
N ALA A 9 -30.82 -2.08 -10.85
CA ALA A 9 -29.90 -2.81 -11.72
C ALA A 9 -29.48 -1.99 -12.97
N LEU A 10 -30.40 -1.21 -13.55
CA LEU A 10 -30.13 -0.40 -14.75
C LEU A 10 -29.14 0.74 -14.46
N ILE A 11 -29.25 1.41 -13.30
CA ILE A 11 -28.33 2.48 -12.90
C ILE A 11 -26.92 1.93 -12.59
N ILE A 12 -26.83 0.80 -11.89
CA ILE A 12 -25.55 0.09 -11.68
C ILE A 12 -24.89 -0.20 -13.02
N THR A 13 -25.67 -0.71 -14.00
CA THR A 13 -25.15 -1.04 -15.33
C THR A 13 -24.67 0.19 -16.11
N LEU A 14 -25.37 1.34 -15.99
CA LEU A 14 -25.00 2.57 -16.70
C LEU A 14 -23.71 3.23 -16.16
N VAL A 15 -23.45 3.10 -14.85
CA VAL A 15 -22.27 3.66 -14.18
C VAL A 15 -21.03 2.79 -14.40
N LEU A 16 -21.18 1.46 -14.42
CA LEU A 16 -20.08 0.50 -14.67
C LEU A 16 -19.48 0.61 -16.08
N LEU A 17 -20.22 1.13 -17.07
CA LEU A 17 -19.77 1.22 -18.47
C LEU A 17 -18.68 2.27 -18.73
N ASN A 18 -18.29 3.10 -17.75
CA ASN A 18 -17.33 4.20 -17.93
C ASN A 18 -16.12 4.19 -16.98
N THR A 19 -15.89 3.11 -16.24
CA THR A 19 -14.72 3.05 -15.34
C THR A 19 -13.49 2.55 -16.10
N ASN A 20 -12.71 3.47 -16.68
CA ASN A 20 -11.31 3.17 -16.95
C ASN A 20 -10.58 3.19 -15.60
N GLY A 21 -10.19 2.02 -15.10
CA GLY A 21 -9.39 1.92 -13.89
C GLY A 21 -7.98 2.44 -14.19
N VAL A 22 -7.68 3.67 -13.77
CA VAL A 22 -6.28 4.11 -13.65
C VAL A 22 -5.75 3.53 -12.35
N TYR A 23 -4.71 2.70 -12.45
CA TYR A 23 -4.06 2.09 -11.31
C TYR A 23 -3.05 3.08 -10.73
N ALA A 24 -3.03 3.23 -9.40
CA ALA A 24 -2.11 4.15 -8.74
C ALA A 24 -0.61 3.83 -9.00
N ALA A 25 -0.26 2.64 -9.48
CA ALA A 25 1.11 2.32 -9.92
C ALA A 25 1.58 3.14 -11.12
N ASP A 26 0.67 3.64 -11.95
CA ASP A 26 1.02 4.42 -13.14
C ASP A 26 1.42 5.87 -12.78
N LEU A 27 1.24 6.27 -11.52
CA LEU A 27 1.31 7.67 -11.08
C LEU A 27 2.53 7.98 -10.19
N GLU A 28 3.05 7.03 -9.39
CA GLU A 28 4.26 7.27 -8.59
C GLU A 28 4.99 5.98 -8.15
N LYS A 29 6.34 6.03 -8.10
CA LYS A 29 7.17 4.97 -7.50
C LYS A 29 6.86 4.88 -6.00
N GLY A 30 6.57 3.68 -5.50
CA GLY A 30 6.24 3.46 -4.09
C GLY A 30 4.77 3.10 -3.79
N ASN A 31 3.95 2.89 -4.81
CA ASN A 31 2.55 2.48 -4.59
C ASN A 31 2.42 0.96 -4.45
N PRO A 32 1.62 0.45 -3.48
CA PRO A 32 1.47 -0.98 -3.22
C PRO A 32 0.39 -1.61 -4.12
N VAL A 33 0.43 -1.29 -5.41
CA VAL A 33 -0.72 -1.53 -6.30
C VAL A 33 -0.51 -2.85 -7.06
N GLY A 34 -1.54 -3.68 -7.03
CA GLY A 34 -1.65 -4.96 -7.72
C GLY A 34 -2.99 -5.62 -7.37
N ASP A 35 -3.40 -6.64 -8.12
CA ASP A 35 -4.50 -7.53 -7.75
C ASP A 35 -3.92 -8.69 -6.91
N TYR A 36 -4.18 -8.65 -5.60
CA TYR A 36 -3.67 -9.62 -4.64
C TYR A 36 -4.67 -10.76 -4.46
N ARG A 37 -4.33 -11.92 -5.02
CA ARG A 37 -5.06 -13.17 -4.90
C ARG A 37 -4.39 -14.09 -3.88
N HIS A 38 -5.04 -15.21 -3.57
CA HIS A 38 -4.54 -16.17 -2.58
C HIS A 38 -3.20 -16.78 -3.00
N ASP A 39 -3.01 -17.02 -4.29
CA ASP A 39 -1.88 -17.73 -4.89
C ASP A 39 -1.11 -16.88 -5.92
N SER A 40 -1.53 -15.64 -6.17
CA SER A 40 -0.86 -14.77 -7.13
C SER A 40 -1.01 -13.28 -6.83
N ILE A 41 -0.11 -12.48 -7.42
CA ILE A 41 -0.22 -11.02 -7.45
C ILE A 41 -0.08 -10.58 -8.90
N ASP A 42 -1.12 -9.96 -9.46
CA ASP A 42 -1.04 -9.36 -10.79
C ASP A 42 -0.64 -7.89 -10.64
N LEU A 43 0.54 -7.56 -11.17
CA LEU A 43 1.10 -6.22 -11.16
C LEU A 43 0.55 -5.37 -12.32
N PRO A 44 0.52 -4.03 -12.19
CA PRO A 44 0.01 -3.13 -13.23
C PRO A 44 0.79 -3.15 -14.55
N ASP A 45 2.04 -3.59 -14.53
CA ASP A 45 2.86 -3.80 -15.73
C ASP A 45 2.52 -5.11 -16.48
N GLY A 46 1.55 -5.87 -15.99
CA GLY A 46 1.08 -7.14 -16.57
C GLY A 46 1.86 -8.37 -16.09
N GLN A 47 2.83 -8.23 -15.18
CA GLN A 47 3.50 -9.36 -14.56
C GLN A 47 2.61 -10.04 -13.52
N THR A 48 2.55 -11.37 -13.54
CA THR A 48 1.95 -12.17 -12.47
C THR A 48 3.05 -12.82 -11.63
N ILE A 49 2.98 -12.65 -10.32
CA ILE A 49 3.87 -13.30 -9.36
C ILE A 49 3.10 -14.44 -8.71
N GLU A 50 3.56 -15.68 -8.88
CA GLU A 50 3.02 -16.82 -8.15
C GLU A 50 3.50 -16.80 -6.69
N LEU A 51 2.57 -16.97 -5.75
CA LEU A 51 2.84 -17.00 -4.33
C LEU A 51 2.88 -18.44 -3.81
N LYS A 52 3.93 -18.76 -3.04
CA LYS A 52 4.06 -20.04 -2.33
C LYS A 52 3.61 -19.89 -0.89
N ASP A 53 3.05 -20.95 -0.31
CA ASP A 53 2.69 -20.99 1.12
C ASP A 53 3.80 -20.43 2.03
N ASN A 54 3.43 -19.48 2.89
CA ASN A 54 4.32 -18.76 3.82
C ASN A 54 5.49 -17.99 3.17
N GLN A 55 5.43 -17.68 1.87
CA GLN A 55 6.39 -16.81 1.21
C GLN A 55 6.45 -15.44 1.90
N THR A 56 7.65 -15.00 2.27
CA THR A 56 7.81 -13.63 2.78
C THR A 56 7.85 -12.65 1.62
N LEU A 57 7.03 -11.61 1.68
CA LEU A 57 6.97 -10.57 0.67
C LEU A 57 7.71 -9.31 1.12
N LEU A 58 8.48 -8.73 0.21
CA LEU A 58 9.29 -7.54 0.45
C LEU A 58 8.68 -6.32 -0.23
N PHE A 59 8.40 -5.30 0.56
CA PHE A 59 7.99 -3.99 0.08
C PHE A 59 9.10 -2.98 0.32
N ILE A 60 9.41 -2.18 -0.70
CA ILE A 60 10.36 -1.08 -0.62
C ILE A 60 9.65 0.20 -1.06
N ASN A 61 9.59 1.17 -0.16
CA ASN A 61 8.84 2.42 -0.29
C ASN A 61 7.37 2.19 -0.66
N GLY A 62 6.78 1.06 -0.28
CA GLY A 62 5.42 0.66 -0.64
C GLY A 62 5.29 -0.15 -1.94
N THR A 63 6.34 -0.31 -2.76
CA THR A 63 6.30 -1.17 -3.96
C THR A 63 6.73 -2.60 -3.63
N LEU A 64 5.99 -3.60 -4.13
CA LEU A 64 6.38 -5.01 -4.03
C LEU A 64 7.62 -5.28 -4.88
N ALA A 65 8.69 -5.78 -4.28
CA ALA A 65 9.97 -5.95 -4.95
C ALA A 65 10.06 -7.23 -5.83
N ALA A 66 8.94 -7.79 -6.31
CA ALA A 66 8.70 -9.08 -7.02
C ALA A 66 9.83 -10.14 -7.16
N ASP A 67 10.97 -9.77 -7.75
CA ASP A 67 12.12 -10.63 -8.09
C ASP A 67 13.13 -10.81 -6.92
N HIS A 68 12.63 -10.88 -5.67
CA HIS A 68 13.50 -10.99 -4.52
C HIS A 68 13.87 -12.43 -4.24
N ASN A 69 15.12 -12.78 -4.56
CA ASN A 69 15.83 -13.87 -3.91
C ASN A 69 16.11 -13.49 -2.44
N LEU A 70 15.07 -13.27 -1.62
CA LEU A 70 15.24 -13.10 -0.19
C LEU A 70 15.54 -14.46 0.42
N ILE A 71 16.61 -14.56 1.20
CA ILE A 71 16.94 -15.78 1.94
C ILE A 71 16.91 -15.49 3.44
N ILE A 72 16.33 -16.41 4.19
CA ILE A 72 16.33 -16.34 5.66
C ILE A 72 17.40 -17.31 6.16
N ARG A 73 18.37 -16.79 6.92
CA ARG A 73 19.46 -17.55 7.56
C ARG A 73 19.66 -17.06 8.98
N ASN A 74 19.65 -17.96 9.96
CA ASN A 74 19.81 -17.62 11.38
C ASN A 74 18.88 -16.47 11.84
N ASP A 75 17.60 -16.54 11.47
CA ASP A 75 16.60 -15.51 11.77
C ASP A 75 17.00 -14.11 11.27
N ARG A 76 17.78 -14.03 10.21
CA ARG A 76 18.13 -12.81 9.49
C ARG A 76 17.73 -12.92 8.03
N SER A 77 17.05 -11.88 7.55
CA SER A 77 16.70 -11.73 6.14
C SER A 77 17.90 -11.16 5.40
N LEU A 78 18.35 -11.87 4.38
CA LEU A 78 19.42 -11.45 3.49
C LEU A 78 18.85 -11.21 2.10
N VAL A 79 19.35 -10.17 1.44
CA VAL A 79 18.94 -9.79 0.09
C VAL A 79 20.15 -9.45 -0.77
N PRO A 80 20.03 -9.57 -2.10
CA PRO A 80 21.05 -9.03 -3.01
C PRO A 80 21.27 -7.55 -2.72
N VAL A 81 22.52 -7.18 -2.47
CA VAL A 81 22.89 -5.80 -2.08
C VAL A 81 22.44 -4.78 -3.11
N ARG A 82 22.55 -5.07 -4.42
CA ARG A 82 22.13 -4.15 -5.48
C ARG A 82 20.63 -3.85 -5.43
N LEU A 83 19.80 -4.86 -5.17
CA LEU A 83 18.34 -4.69 -5.09
C LEU A 83 18.00 -3.64 -4.02
N ILE A 84 18.43 -3.88 -2.79
CA ILE A 84 18.08 -2.98 -1.68
C ILE A 84 18.74 -1.61 -1.82
N SER A 85 20.00 -1.55 -2.24
CA SER A 85 20.72 -0.29 -2.35
C SER A 85 20.16 0.59 -3.47
N GLN A 86 19.92 0.04 -4.66
CA GLN A 86 19.41 0.82 -5.80
C GLN A 86 17.98 1.29 -5.58
N GLU A 87 17.13 0.46 -4.98
CA GLU A 87 15.76 0.87 -4.66
C GLU A 87 15.72 2.03 -3.66
N LEU A 88 16.69 2.08 -2.74
CA LEU A 88 16.88 3.19 -1.80
C LEU A 88 17.77 4.32 -2.36
N GLY A 89 18.03 4.35 -3.68
CA GLY A 89 18.78 5.43 -4.35
C GLY A 89 20.30 5.41 -4.15
N GLY A 90 20.85 4.31 -3.64
CA GLY A 90 22.29 4.10 -3.49
C GLY A 90 22.94 3.45 -4.72
N VAL A 91 24.24 3.68 -4.87
CA VAL A 91 25.11 3.04 -5.87
C VAL A 91 25.94 1.97 -5.19
N VAL A 92 26.20 0.87 -5.89
CA VAL A 92 26.98 -0.26 -5.37
C VAL A 92 28.20 -0.49 -6.24
N ASP A 93 29.38 -0.50 -5.62
CA ASP A 93 30.65 -0.91 -6.20
C ASP A 93 31.14 -2.23 -5.60
N TRP A 94 31.90 -3.00 -6.38
CA TRP A 94 32.46 -4.30 -5.97
C TRP A 94 33.94 -4.40 -6.29
N ASP A 95 34.77 -4.53 -5.25
CA ASP A 95 36.20 -4.82 -5.35
C ASP A 95 36.43 -6.33 -5.19
N GLY A 96 36.65 -7.02 -6.31
CA GLY A 96 36.92 -8.46 -6.33
C GLY A 96 38.24 -8.87 -5.65
N ASN A 97 39.24 -7.99 -5.62
CA ASN A 97 40.54 -8.28 -5.00
C ASN A 97 40.42 -8.23 -3.47
N LYS A 98 39.67 -7.24 -2.95
CA LYS A 98 39.40 -7.10 -1.51
C LYS A 98 38.21 -7.93 -1.04
N ARG A 99 37.43 -8.50 -1.98
CA ARG A 99 36.13 -9.14 -1.72
C ARG A 99 35.22 -8.23 -0.90
N MET A 100 35.09 -6.99 -1.35
CA MET A 100 34.42 -5.92 -0.62
C MET A 100 33.36 -5.27 -1.50
N VAL A 101 32.19 -5.03 -0.92
CA VAL A 101 31.15 -4.21 -1.52
C VAL A 101 31.16 -2.84 -0.84
N THR A 102 31.01 -1.80 -1.65
CA THR A 102 30.87 -0.42 -1.20
C THR A 102 29.53 0.10 -1.67
N ILE A 103 28.73 0.60 -0.75
CA ILE A 103 27.42 1.20 -1.03
C ILE A 103 27.55 2.69 -0.72
N GLN A 104 27.18 3.55 -1.68
CA GLN A 104 27.21 5.00 -1.52
C GLN A 104 25.83 5.59 -1.77
N LYS A 105 25.36 6.44 -0.86
CA LYS A 105 24.14 7.25 -1.02
C LYS A 105 24.37 8.63 -0.40
N ASN A 106 24.33 9.67 -1.21
CA ASN A 106 24.64 11.05 -0.77
C ASN A 106 26.03 11.13 -0.08
N GLN A 107 26.05 11.36 1.23
CA GLN A 107 27.28 11.39 2.04
C GLN A 107 27.52 10.09 2.83
N ASP A 108 26.56 9.16 2.79
CA ASP A 108 26.65 7.90 3.51
C ASP A 108 27.39 6.84 2.68
N GLU A 109 28.34 6.17 3.32
CA GLU A 109 29.11 5.07 2.75
C GLU A 109 29.05 3.85 3.67
N ILE A 110 28.80 2.68 3.09
CA ILE A 110 28.81 1.38 3.77
C ILE A 110 29.80 0.47 3.05
N ASN A 111 30.80 -0.03 3.77
CA ASN A 111 31.77 -1.00 3.28
C ASN A 111 31.56 -2.35 3.98
N LEU A 112 31.23 -3.39 3.20
CA LEU A 112 31.05 -4.75 3.69
C LEU A 112 32.05 -5.69 3.03
N THR A 113 32.84 -6.38 3.84
CA THR A 113 33.76 -7.43 3.35
C THR A 113 33.08 -8.79 3.46
N ILE A 114 33.14 -9.59 2.39
CA ILE A 114 32.51 -10.92 2.36
C ILE A 114 33.07 -11.82 3.46
N ASN A 115 32.17 -12.53 4.16
CA ASN A 115 32.43 -13.44 5.27
C ASN A 115 33.10 -12.78 6.49
N LYS A 116 32.97 -11.47 6.63
CA LYS A 116 33.34 -10.72 7.83
C LYS A 116 32.07 -10.31 8.58
N ASP A 117 32.14 -10.38 9.90
CA ASP A 117 31.13 -9.95 10.86
C ASP A 117 31.23 -8.46 11.20
N LYS A 118 32.15 -7.74 10.55
CA LYS A 118 32.36 -6.31 10.73
C LYS A 118 32.20 -5.60 9.39
N ALA A 119 31.57 -4.43 9.45
CA ALA A 119 31.43 -3.49 8.35
C ALA A 119 31.88 -2.10 8.80
N PHE A 120 32.11 -1.21 7.85
CA PHE A 120 32.32 0.22 8.14
C PHE A 120 31.15 1.02 7.60
N VAL A 121 30.61 1.91 8.43
CA VAL A 121 29.60 2.90 8.02
C VAL A 121 30.17 4.27 8.34
N ASN A 122 30.41 5.10 7.32
CA ASN A 122 31.03 6.42 7.47
C ASN A 122 32.31 6.35 8.34
N ASP A 123 33.24 5.46 7.96
CA ASP A 123 34.49 5.13 8.65
C ASP A 123 34.37 4.55 10.06
N LYS A 124 33.15 4.33 10.57
CA LYS A 124 32.92 3.70 11.88
C LYS A 124 32.70 2.20 11.73
N GLU A 125 33.47 1.41 12.48
CA GLU A 125 33.28 -0.04 12.55
C GLU A 125 31.96 -0.40 13.24
N ILE A 126 31.15 -1.26 12.62
CA ILE A 126 29.90 -1.79 13.16
C ILE A 126 29.88 -3.31 13.00
N THR A 127 29.48 -4.02 14.06
CA THR A 127 29.27 -5.47 14.04
C THR A 127 27.96 -5.81 13.34
N LEU A 128 28.01 -6.78 12.44
CA LEU A 128 26.87 -7.32 11.73
C LEU A 128 26.27 -8.49 12.51
N ASP A 129 24.94 -8.53 12.57
CA ASP A 129 24.20 -9.70 13.09
C ASP A 129 24.39 -10.95 12.22
N TYR A 130 24.75 -10.77 10.95
CA TYR A 130 25.09 -11.84 10.02
C TYR A 130 26.09 -11.30 8.98
N PRO A 131 27.15 -12.04 8.61
CA PRO A 131 28.12 -11.54 7.65
C PRO A 131 27.52 -11.34 6.25
N ALA A 132 28.07 -10.42 5.46
CA ALA A 132 27.80 -10.41 4.03
C ALA A 132 28.35 -11.69 3.39
N ILE A 133 27.58 -12.35 2.51
CA ILE A 133 27.98 -13.63 1.89
C ILE A 133 27.90 -13.53 0.37
N LEU A 134 28.65 -14.40 -0.31
CA LEU A 134 28.48 -14.63 -1.74
C LEU A 134 27.62 -15.89 -1.92
N TYR A 135 26.51 -15.77 -2.63
CA TYR A 135 25.58 -16.87 -2.90
C TYR A 135 25.03 -16.75 -4.32
N ASN A 136 25.17 -17.80 -5.13
CA ASN A 136 24.80 -17.82 -6.55
C ASN A 136 25.33 -16.59 -7.32
N ASP A 137 26.62 -16.29 -7.14
CA ASP A 137 27.33 -15.16 -7.76
C ASP A 137 26.77 -13.75 -7.41
N LEU A 138 25.90 -13.67 -6.41
CA LEU A 138 25.39 -12.42 -5.86
C LEU A 138 25.89 -12.19 -4.43
N THR A 139 26.14 -10.92 -4.11
CA THR A 139 26.46 -10.51 -2.75
C THR A 139 25.17 -10.31 -1.96
N TYR A 140 24.99 -11.11 -0.93
CA TYR A 140 23.88 -11.04 0.01
C TYR A 140 24.33 -10.34 1.28
N VAL A 141 23.47 -9.44 1.76
CA VAL A 141 23.74 -8.58 2.91
C VAL A 141 22.54 -8.63 3.87
N PRO A 142 22.75 -8.43 5.18
CA PRO A 142 21.64 -8.29 6.12
C PRO A 142 20.77 -7.09 5.71
N LEU A 143 19.53 -7.38 5.34
CA LEU A 143 18.59 -6.41 4.80
C LEU A 143 18.44 -5.19 5.73
N ARG A 144 18.22 -5.46 7.02
CA ARG A 144 18.03 -4.41 8.03
C ARG A 144 19.26 -3.52 8.17
N PHE A 145 20.45 -4.12 8.21
CA PHE A 145 21.69 -3.38 8.35
C PHE A 145 21.87 -2.38 7.21
N VAL A 146 21.69 -2.82 5.95
CA VAL A 146 21.86 -1.92 4.80
C VAL A 146 20.76 -0.87 4.77
N ALA A 147 19.50 -1.27 4.92
CA ALA A 147 18.37 -0.33 4.86
C ALA A 147 18.45 0.77 5.94
N GLU A 148 18.69 0.42 7.20
CA GLU A 148 18.73 1.40 8.30
C GLU A 148 19.90 2.37 8.19
N ASN A 149 21.07 1.91 7.70
CA ASN A 149 22.24 2.76 7.44
C ASN A 149 22.12 3.58 6.14
N LEU A 150 21.15 3.28 5.27
CA LEU A 150 20.77 4.12 4.12
C LEU A 150 19.57 5.05 4.43
N ASN A 151 19.37 5.33 5.71
CA ASN A 151 18.30 6.19 6.24
C ASN A 151 16.89 5.68 5.90
N ALA A 152 16.67 4.37 5.94
CA ALA A 152 15.34 3.76 5.87
C ALA A 152 14.90 3.16 7.21
N THR A 153 13.64 2.78 7.31
CA THR A 153 13.06 2.00 8.41
C THR A 153 12.74 0.59 7.91
N VAL A 154 12.78 -0.40 8.80
CA VAL A 154 12.46 -1.79 8.45
C VAL A 154 11.45 -2.37 9.45
N LYS A 155 10.26 -2.70 8.98
CA LYS A 155 9.18 -3.30 9.76
C LYS A 155 8.92 -4.73 9.30
N TRP A 156 8.75 -5.63 10.26
CA TRP A 156 8.23 -6.96 10.03
C TRP A 156 6.75 -6.98 10.39
N ALA A 157 5.92 -7.52 9.50
CA ALA A 157 4.53 -7.83 9.78
C ALA A 157 4.31 -9.35 9.62
N PRO A 158 3.90 -10.07 10.67
CA PRO A 158 3.65 -11.51 10.56
C PRO A 158 2.39 -11.77 9.71
N ARG A 159 2.24 -13.03 9.26
CA ARG A 159 0.95 -13.50 8.73
C ARG A 159 -0.12 -13.33 9.81
N LEU A 160 -1.31 -12.88 9.40
CA LEU A 160 -2.47 -12.81 10.28
C LEU A 160 -2.99 -14.20 10.64
N GLY A 161 -3.25 -14.43 11.92
CA GLY A 161 -3.97 -15.61 12.39
C GLY A 161 -5.46 -15.59 12.00
N ASP A 162 -6.09 -16.77 12.00
CA ASP A 162 -7.51 -16.96 11.64
C ASP A 162 -8.49 -16.17 12.53
N GLU A 163 -8.09 -15.84 13.75
CA GLU A 163 -8.88 -15.11 14.74
C GLU A 163 -9.06 -13.60 14.45
N TYR A 164 -8.23 -13.01 13.59
CA TYR A 164 -8.22 -11.56 13.31
C TYR A 164 -9.20 -11.14 12.19
N LYS A 165 -10.27 -11.91 11.99
CA LYS A 165 -11.24 -11.68 10.91
C LYS A 165 -12.13 -10.44 11.10
N CYS A 166 -12.21 -9.86 12.31
CA CYS A 166 -13.21 -8.82 12.63
C CYS A 166 -12.84 -7.86 13.81
N TYR A 167 -13.19 -6.56 13.71
CA TYR A 167 -13.60 -5.67 14.79
C TYR A 167 -14.86 -4.87 14.41
N TYR A 168 -15.60 -4.39 15.44
CA TYR A 168 -16.97 -3.84 15.48
C TYR A 168 -18.11 -4.89 15.53
N ASP A 169 -19.32 -4.44 15.90
CA ASP A 169 -20.59 -5.16 15.68
C ASP A 169 -20.83 -5.49 14.19
N THR A 170 -20.05 -4.91 13.27
CA THR A 170 -20.13 -5.08 11.80
C THR A 170 -19.31 -6.26 11.26
N LYS A 171 -18.45 -6.91 12.06
CA LYS A 171 -17.58 -8.03 11.63
C LYS A 171 -16.57 -7.70 10.50
N MET A 172 -15.88 -6.56 10.56
CA MET A 172 -14.91 -6.12 9.52
C MET A 172 -13.44 -6.21 9.95
N PRO A 173 -12.48 -6.54 9.07
CA PRO A 173 -11.10 -6.87 9.46
C PRO A 173 -10.17 -5.67 9.84
N ILE A 174 -9.03 -5.99 10.48
CA ILE A 174 -8.12 -5.09 11.24
C ILE A 174 -7.13 -4.26 10.38
N SER A 175 -6.60 -3.20 11.01
CA SER A 175 -5.60 -2.20 10.59
C SER A 175 -4.25 -2.72 10.02
N PRO A 176 -3.65 -2.04 9.03
CA PRO A 176 -2.43 -2.37 8.27
C PRO A 176 -1.04 -2.56 8.90
N ALA A 177 -0.93 -3.09 10.11
CA ALA A 177 0.02 -4.21 10.13
C ALA A 177 -0.41 -5.31 9.11
N ASP A 178 -1.68 -5.24 8.68
CA ASP A 178 -2.52 -6.30 8.12
C ASP A 178 -3.13 -6.04 6.72
N THR A 179 -2.55 -5.18 5.88
CA THR A 179 -3.00 -5.09 4.47
C THR A 179 -1.80 -4.80 3.58
N ILE A 180 -1.32 -5.78 2.82
CA ILE A 180 -1.98 -6.24 1.58
C ILE A 180 -1.93 -7.78 1.39
N ILE A 181 -1.32 -8.48 2.34
CA ILE A 181 -0.97 -9.88 2.25
C ILE A 181 -1.48 -10.56 3.51
N ARG A 182 -2.80 -10.76 3.56
CA ARG A 182 -3.42 -11.33 4.77
C ARG A 182 -3.00 -12.79 5.01
N ASP A 183 -2.46 -13.44 3.98
CA ASP A 183 -2.00 -14.83 4.04
C ASP A 183 -0.49 -15.03 4.16
N PHE A 184 0.31 -13.96 4.13
CA PHE A 184 1.77 -14.10 4.13
C PHE A 184 2.48 -13.02 4.95
N PRO A 185 3.65 -13.34 5.51
CA PRO A 185 4.41 -12.37 6.28
C PRO A 185 5.15 -11.37 5.38
N ASN A 186 5.36 -10.16 5.88
CA ASN A 186 5.84 -9.01 5.10
C ASN A 186 7.05 -8.36 5.75
N ILE A 187 8.03 -7.99 4.93
CA ILE A 187 9.08 -7.03 5.28
C ILE A 187 8.77 -5.73 4.55
N ILE A 188 8.64 -4.65 5.30
CA ILE A 188 8.36 -3.32 4.75
C ILE A 188 9.58 -2.45 5.03
N ILE A 189 10.14 -1.87 3.98
CA ILE A 189 11.27 -0.95 4.04
C ILE A 189 10.80 0.39 3.51
N ASP A 190 10.94 1.45 4.30
CA ASP A 190 10.54 2.80 3.89
C ASP A 190 11.65 3.79 4.16
N GLU A 191 12.03 4.57 3.16
CA GLU A 191 12.92 5.70 3.33
C GLU A 191 12.37 6.65 4.39
N LYS A 192 13.26 7.12 5.27
CA LYS A 192 12.90 8.14 6.24
C LYS A 192 12.72 9.45 5.49
N TYR A 193 11.49 9.90 5.43
CA TYR A 193 11.15 11.23 4.94
C TYR A 193 11.34 12.27 6.05
N ASP A 194 11.50 13.52 5.63
CA ASP A 194 11.59 14.67 6.52
C ASP A 194 10.28 14.83 7.32
N SER A 195 10.33 14.54 8.62
CA SER A 195 9.17 14.63 9.51
C SER A 195 8.61 16.05 9.61
N GLU A 196 9.43 17.08 9.37
CA GLU A 196 8.96 18.48 9.39
C GLU A 196 8.06 18.80 8.20
N LYS A 197 8.21 18.06 7.10
CA LYS A 197 7.39 18.21 5.88
C LYS A 197 6.13 17.36 5.89
N ALA A 198 6.01 16.42 6.84
CA ALA A 198 4.84 15.55 6.92
C ALA A 198 3.59 16.35 7.32
N ILE A 199 2.52 16.17 6.55
CA ILE A 199 1.16 16.57 6.93
C ILE A 199 0.82 15.83 8.22
N THR A 200 0.26 16.53 9.20
CA THR A 200 -0.13 15.90 10.47
C THR A 200 -1.34 15.00 10.27
N LYS A 201 -1.46 13.95 11.08
CA LYS A 201 -2.62 13.03 11.08
C LYS A 201 -3.96 13.75 11.12
N ASP A 202 -4.09 14.78 11.96
CA ASP A 202 -5.36 15.52 12.10
C ASP A 202 -5.68 16.33 10.83
N LYS A 203 -4.68 16.97 10.22
CA LYS A 203 -4.83 17.70 8.96
C LYS A 203 -5.08 16.77 7.77
N ALA A 204 -4.46 15.58 7.78
CA ALA A 204 -4.71 14.54 6.79
C ALA A 204 -6.15 14.02 6.88
N MET A 205 -6.66 13.79 8.09
CA MET A 205 -8.05 13.39 8.33
C MET A 205 -9.04 14.45 7.84
N GLU A 206 -8.78 15.72 8.14
CA GLU A 206 -9.59 16.85 7.69
C GLU A 206 -9.68 16.88 6.16
N LYS A 207 -8.52 16.86 5.48
CA LYS A 207 -8.46 16.85 4.01
C LYS A 207 -9.09 15.60 3.39
N ALA A 208 -8.92 14.44 4.02
CA ALA A 208 -9.56 13.21 3.56
C ALA A 208 -11.09 13.32 3.62
N LYS A 209 -11.63 13.87 4.72
CA LYS A 209 -13.07 14.14 4.85
C LYS A 209 -13.55 15.14 3.81
N GLU A 210 -12.85 16.25 3.63
CA GLU A 210 -13.18 17.29 2.63
C GLU A 210 -13.25 16.68 1.22
N THR A 211 -12.22 15.94 0.82
CA THR A 211 -12.17 15.28 -0.50
C THR A 211 -13.29 14.27 -0.66
N CYS A 212 -13.59 13.49 0.38
CA CYS A 212 -14.67 12.52 0.34
C CYS A 212 -16.04 13.20 0.23
N MET A 213 -16.26 14.32 0.91
CA MET A 213 -17.50 15.10 0.83
C MET A 213 -17.66 15.74 -0.55
N GLU A 214 -16.59 16.29 -1.12
CA GLU A 214 -16.62 16.86 -2.48
C GLU A 214 -17.03 15.80 -3.51
N GLY A 215 -16.40 14.62 -3.48
CA GLY A 215 -16.78 13.55 -4.38
C GLY A 215 -18.20 13.00 -4.14
N LEU A 216 -18.71 13.04 -2.90
CA LEU A 216 -20.11 12.69 -2.61
C LEU A 216 -21.07 13.69 -3.26
N GLU A 217 -20.79 14.99 -3.19
CA GLU A 217 -21.63 16.00 -3.85
C GLU A 217 -21.60 15.85 -5.38
N ASN A 218 -20.43 15.65 -5.98
CA ASN A 218 -20.31 15.37 -7.42
C ASN A 218 -21.11 14.11 -7.83
N PHE A 219 -21.01 13.05 -7.02
CA PHE A 219 -21.76 11.83 -7.23
C PHE A 219 -23.27 12.06 -7.16
N LYS A 220 -23.73 12.79 -6.13
CA LYS A 220 -25.14 13.15 -5.91
C LYS A 220 -25.71 13.98 -7.06
N GLU A 221 -25.04 15.06 -7.46
CA GLU A 221 -25.45 15.89 -8.59
C GLU A 221 -25.63 15.07 -9.87
N SER A 222 -24.64 14.23 -10.16
CA SER A 222 -24.65 13.42 -11.37
C SER A 222 -25.74 12.33 -11.34
N THR A 223 -26.03 11.78 -10.17
CA THR A 223 -27.07 10.76 -9.98
C THR A 223 -28.46 11.36 -10.09
N ILE A 224 -28.70 12.50 -9.44
CA ILE A 224 -29.98 13.23 -9.53
C ILE A 224 -30.28 13.60 -10.97
N LYS A 225 -29.28 14.10 -11.72
CA LYS A 225 -29.42 14.39 -13.15
C LYS A 225 -29.87 13.15 -13.94
N ASN A 226 -29.19 12.02 -13.75
CA ASN A 226 -29.54 10.77 -14.43
C ASN A 226 -30.96 10.27 -14.09
N LEU A 227 -31.39 10.44 -12.83
CA LEU A 227 -32.76 10.10 -12.40
C LEU A 227 -33.80 10.95 -13.11
N ILE A 228 -33.57 12.26 -13.21
CA ILE A 228 -34.46 13.20 -13.94
C ILE A 228 -34.52 12.81 -15.42
N ASP A 229 -33.38 12.57 -16.06
CA ASP A 229 -33.29 12.20 -17.47
C ASP A 229 -34.01 10.86 -17.76
N ALA A 230 -34.06 9.95 -16.77
CA ALA A 230 -34.79 8.69 -16.83
C ALA A 230 -36.28 8.81 -16.45
N GLY A 231 -36.76 9.99 -16.06
CA GLY A 231 -38.13 10.20 -15.59
C GLY A 231 -38.43 9.56 -14.23
N GLU A 232 -37.40 9.33 -13.40
CA GLU A 232 -37.52 8.79 -12.05
C GLU A 232 -37.59 9.89 -10.98
N ASN A 233 -37.99 9.53 -9.75
CA ASN A 233 -38.01 10.47 -8.63
C ASN A 233 -36.57 10.86 -8.23
N PRO A 234 -36.16 12.14 -8.29
CA PRO A 234 -34.82 12.59 -7.93
C PRO A 234 -34.48 12.37 -6.44
N GLU A 235 -35.47 12.36 -5.55
CA GLU A 235 -35.28 12.23 -4.10
C GLU A 235 -35.13 10.77 -3.64
N ARG A 236 -35.23 9.80 -4.55
CA ARG A 236 -35.29 8.37 -4.18
C ARG A 236 -33.99 7.81 -3.58
N MET A 237 -32.90 8.56 -3.64
CA MET A 237 -31.56 8.20 -3.17
C MET A 237 -31.13 9.03 -1.94
N ASP A 238 -32.01 9.89 -1.41
CA ASP A 238 -31.66 10.86 -0.35
C ASP A 238 -31.19 10.19 0.95
N GLU A 239 -31.82 9.08 1.34
CA GLU A 239 -31.44 8.36 2.56
C GLU A 239 -30.08 7.69 2.41
N GLU A 240 -29.77 7.19 1.22
CA GLU A 240 -28.48 6.60 0.94
C GLU A 240 -27.37 7.66 0.89
N PHE A 241 -27.61 8.84 0.29
CA PHE A 241 -26.66 9.96 0.36
C PHE A 241 -26.37 10.37 1.82
N LYS A 242 -27.41 10.47 2.66
CA LYS A 242 -27.25 10.74 4.10
C LYS A 242 -26.46 9.65 4.81
N SER A 243 -26.64 8.39 4.42
CA SER A 243 -25.89 7.26 4.97
C SER A 243 -24.40 7.38 4.66
N ILE A 244 -24.03 7.74 3.42
CA ILE A 244 -22.63 7.94 3.04
C ILE A 244 -22.04 9.14 3.76
N GLU A 245 -22.73 10.27 3.78
CA GLU A 245 -22.31 11.46 4.53
C GLU A 245 -22.03 11.12 6.00
N LYS A 246 -22.88 10.30 6.62
CA LYS A 246 -22.70 9.84 7.99
C LYS A 246 -21.44 8.99 8.16
N GLU A 247 -21.13 8.10 7.21
CA GLU A 247 -19.88 7.31 7.23
C GLU A 247 -18.65 8.20 7.02
N ILE A 248 -18.67 9.17 6.11
CA ILE A 248 -17.59 10.16 5.93
C ILE A 248 -17.34 10.91 7.25
N ASN A 249 -18.41 11.39 7.88
CA ASN A 249 -18.32 12.13 9.12
C ASN A 249 -17.76 11.29 10.28
N ARG A 250 -18.03 9.99 10.27
CA ARG A 250 -17.54 9.00 11.23
C ARG A 250 -16.15 8.46 10.92
N MET A 251 -15.46 8.99 9.91
CA MET A 251 -14.12 8.53 9.55
C MET A 251 -13.19 8.50 10.77
N MET A 252 -12.52 7.36 10.94
CA MET A 252 -11.63 7.09 12.07
C MET A 252 -10.23 6.81 11.58
N TYR A 253 -9.25 7.16 12.41
CA TYR A 253 -7.87 6.78 12.20
C TYR A 253 -7.65 5.38 12.70
N ILE A 254 -7.14 4.51 11.82
CA ILE A 254 -6.97 3.10 12.13
C ILE A 254 -5.50 2.68 12.14
N GLY A 255 -4.57 3.47 11.59
CA GLY A 255 -3.14 3.20 11.68
C GLY A 255 -2.32 3.86 10.59
N GLU A 256 -1.09 3.41 10.40
CA GLU A 256 -0.19 3.89 9.35
C GLU A 256 0.46 2.72 8.62
N ILE A 257 0.66 2.88 7.31
CA ILE A 257 1.50 2.01 6.48
C ILE A 257 2.51 2.91 5.82
N SER A 258 3.80 2.69 6.03
CA SER A 258 4.81 3.46 5.31
C SER A 258 4.56 4.98 5.45
N ARG A 259 4.53 5.69 4.33
CA ARG A 259 4.22 7.11 4.21
C ARG A 259 2.72 7.46 4.27
N TYR A 260 1.84 6.49 4.50
CA TYR A 260 0.39 6.70 4.51
C TYR A 260 -0.20 6.69 5.92
N TYR A 261 -1.04 7.67 6.23
CA TYR A 261 -2.06 7.49 7.26
C TYR A 261 -3.19 6.65 6.70
N LYS A 262 -3.77 5.78 7.53
CA LYS A 262 -4.95 5.03 7.16
C LYS A 262 -6.16 5.47 7.97
N PHE A 263 -7.20 5.80 7.23
CA PHE A 263 -8.52 6.10 7.75
C PHE A 263 -9.52 5.06 7.25
N THR A 264 -10.68 4.97 7.89
CA THR A 264 -11.76 4.07 7.48
C THR A 264 -13.06 4.85 7.29
N ILE A 265 -13.85 4.43 6.30
CA ILE A 265 -15.16 4.99 5.96
C ILE A 265 -16.09 3.85 5.54
N GLY A 266 -16.96 3.41 6.44
CA GLY A 266 -17.82 2.25 6.22
C GLY A 266 -17.00 1.00 5.81
N PRO A 267 -17.20 0.45 4.60
CA PRO A 267 -16.48 -0.72 4.11
C PRO A 267 -15.13 -0.41 3.41
N TYR A 268 -14.75 0.87 3.29
CA TYR A 268 -13.48 1.27 2.67
C TYR A 268 -12.47 1.73 3.68
N ASP A 269 -11.22 1.60 3.27
CA ASP A 269 -10.16 2.36 3.88
C ASP A 269 -9.59 3.40 2.94
N ILE A 270 -9.06 4.45 3.53
CA ILE A 270 -8.39 5.55 2.86
C ILE A 270 -6.92 5.53 3.26
N LEU A 271 -6.02 5.46 2.29
CA LEU A 271 -4.60 5.72 2.47
C LEU A 271 -4.35 7.17 2.07
N TYR A 272 -3.92 7.98 3.04
CA TYR A 272 -3.58 9.38 2.84
C TYR A 272 -2.07 9.56 2.91
N ASP A 273 -1.46 10.02 1.84
CA ASP A 273 -0.02 10.24 1.76
C ASP A 273 0.41 11.44 2.63
N LYS A 274 1.33 11.19 3.57
CA LYS A 274 1.81 12.20 4.52
C LYS A 274 2.56 13.35 3.84
N TYR A 275 3.05 13.21 2.62
CA TYR A 275 3.99 14.16 2.01
C TYR A 275 3.42 14.90 0.81
N ASN A 276 2.74 14.21 -0.11
CA ASN A 276 2.12 14.86 -1.28
C ASN A 276 0.61 15.11 -1.08
N GLY A 277 -0.02 14.43 -0.11
CA GLY A 277 -1.45 14.57 0.19
C GLY A 277 -2.36 13.79 -0.76
N ASN A 278 -1.81 12.92 -1.61
CA ASN A 278 -2.59 12.02 -2.45
C ASN A 278 -3.41 11.07 -1.57
N ILE A 279 -4.57 10.69 -2.08
CA ILE A 279 -5.53 9.87 -1.36
C ILE A 279 -5.84 8.64 -2.20
N PHE A 280 -5.86 7.47 -1.58
CA PHE A 280 -6.17 6.22 -2.24
C PHE A 280 -7.28 5.49 -1.48
N PHE A 281 -8.30 5.04 -2.19
CA PHE A 281 -9.28 4.11 -1.63
C PHE A 281 -8.79 2.68 -1.76
N GLN A 282 -8.81 1.98 -0.64
CA GLN A 282 -8.63 0.55 -0.55
C GLN A 282 -9.99 -0.12 -0.40
N LYS A 283 -10.41 -0.82 -1.45
CA LYS A 283 -11.69 -1.52 -1.57
C LYS A 283 -11.50 -3.02 -1.38
N TYR A 284 -12.36 -3.63 -0.57
CA TYR A 284 -12.34 -5.07 -0.30
C TYR A 284 -13.48 -5.77 -1.07
N SER A 285 -13.13 -6.64 -2.01
CA SER A 285 -14.07 -7.44 -2.78
C SER A 285 -13.58 -8.90 -2.88
N SER A 286 -13.71 -9.57 -4.03
CA SER A 286 -12.99 -10.82 -4.33
C SER A 286 -11.47 -10.63 -4.36
N ALA A 287 -11.02 -9.39 -4.54
CA ALA A 287 -9.64 -8.95 -4.40
C ALA A 287 -9.58 -7.62 -3.64
N THR A 288 -8.42 -7.29 -3.08
CA THR A 288 -8.15 -5.95 -2.54
C THR A 288 -7.71 -5.04 -3.68
N ILE A 289 -8.48 -3.98 -3.94
CA ILE A 289 -8.19 -2.99 -4.98
C ILE A 289 -7.77 -1.70 -4.29
N VAL A 290 -6.61 -1.15 -4.67
CA VAL A 290 -6.16 0.17 -4.21
C VAL A 290 -6.15 1.12 -5.41
N LYS A 291 -6.95 2.20 -5.34
CA LYS A 291 -7.11 3.17 -6.42
C LYS A 291 -6.97 4.59 -5.89
N GLU A 292 -6.27 5.46 -6.63
CA GLU A 292 -6.24 6.89 -6.31
C GLU A 292 -7.64 7.51 -6.39
N VAL A 293 -7.91 8.44 -5.48
CA VAL A 293 -9.18 9.15 -5.42
C VAL A 293 -9.30 10.09 -6.60
N ASP A 294 -10.29 9.83 -7.45
CA ASP A 294 -10.84 10.81 -8.38
C ASP A 294 -12.23 11.19 -7.88
N ILE A 295 -12.41 12.45 -7.47
CA ILE A 295 -13.68 12.98 -6.96
C ILE A 295 -14.81 12.96 -7.99
N ASN A 296 -14.51 12.71 -9.27
CA ASN A 296 -15.50 12.55 -10.34
C ASN A 296 -15.79 11.07 -10.66
N ASP A 297 -15.06 10.13 -10.06
CA ASP A 297 -15.31 8.71 -10.23
C ASP A 297 -16.53 8.27 -9.43
N LYS A 298 -17.63 8.07 -10.14
CA LYS A 298 -18.91 7.65 -9.55
C LYS A 298 -18.86 6.24 -8.94
N ALA A 299 -18.02 5.36 -9.48
CA ALA A 299 -17.87 4.01 -8.95
C ALA A 299 -17.22 4.00 -7.56
N LEU A 300 -16.60 5.11 -7.16
CA LEU A 300 -15.99 5.27 -5.85
C LEU A 300 -17.01 5.18 -4.71
N TYR A 301 -18.14 5.88 -4.87
CA TYR A 301 -19.18 5.96 -3.85
C TYR A 301 -20.23 4.87 -4.01
N MET A 302 -20.44 4.35 -5.23
CA MET A 302 -21.38 3.25 -5.51
C MET A 302 -21.17 2.02 -4.62
N ASP A 303 -19.92 1.64 -4.38
CA ASP A 303 -19.65 0.46 -3.56
C ASP A 303 -20.01 0.71 -2.07
N ILE A 304 -20.07 1.96 -1.59
CA ILE A 304 -20.59 2.29 -0.24
C ILE A 304 -22.11 1.99 -0.17
N PHE A 305 -22.84 2.22 -1.27
CA PHE A 305 -24.29 1.91 -1.34
C PHE A 305 -24.58 0.42 -1.33
N ILE A 306 -23.72 -0.41 -1.92
CA ILE A 306 -24.00 -1.84 -2.17
C ILE A 306 -23.68 -2.71 -0.94
N VAL A 307 -22.74 -2.27 -0.09
CA VAL A 307 -22.27 -3.03 1.09
C VAL A 307 -22.98 -2.57 2.39
N GLY A 308 -23.79 -1.52 2.32
CA GLY A 308 -24.63 -1.01 3.43
C GLY A 308 -25.87 -1.85 3.72
#